data_AF-K5VGU8-F1
#
_entry.id   AF-K5VGU8-F1
#
_cell.length_a   1.000
_cell.length_b   1.000
_cell.length_c   1.000
_cell.angle_alpha   90.00
_cell.angle_beta   90.00
_cell.angle_gamma   90.00
#
_symmetry.space_group_name_H-M   'P 1'
#
loop_
_entity.id
_entity.type
_entity.pdbx_description
1 polymer ?
#
loop_
_entity_poly.entity_id
_entity_poly.type
_entity_poly.pdbx_seq_one_letter_code
_entity_poly.pdbx_strand_id
1 'polypeptide(L)'
;MFFGGIGKIYTYSNDKIIPHFERYQLITKKQADYLLFKKIALLIEQGEHLTVYGLQAIINIRASLNLGLSEVLKAAFPYTIPFTRPHNTIRAEIQHSEWMAGFITGEGRNKAGVGVQLVFQVSQHVRDEVLLRSFETYFKCGQYSSPLQKEWGYYQCTKFSDNYNIIIPFFNQYPIQGAKAKDYLDWVKAAEIIKNGEHLTKEGSSKIINLKAAMNTGRKIE
;
A
#
# COMPACT_ATOMS: atom_id res chain seq x y z
N MET A 1 9.62 27.39 -8.03
CA MET A 1 8.65 27.73 -6.97
C MET A 1 8.45 26.51 -6.07
N PHE A 2 8.59 26.64 -4.75
CA PHE A 2 8.38 25.55 -3.79
C PHE A 2 6.89 25.49 -3.43
N PHE A 3 6.18 24.45 -3.87
CA PHE A 3 4.80 24.23 -3.45
C PHE A 3 4.80 23.24 -2.27
N GLY A 4 4.52 23.74 -1.06
CA GLY A 4 4.47 22.93 0.16
C GLY A 4 3.69 21.62 -0.02
N GLY A 5 4.40 20.49 0.10
CA GLY A 5 3.85 19.14 0.03
C GLY A 5 3.88 18.47 -1.35
N ILE A 6 4.23 19.19 -2.41
CA ILE A 6 4.58 18.61 -3.70
C ILE A 6 6.09 18.88 -3.84
N GLY A 7 6.93 17.83 -3.78
CA GLY A 7 8.37 18.02 -3.99
C GLY A 7 8.62 18.81 -5.27
N LYS A 8 9.83 19.38 -5.45
CA LYS A 8 10.18 20.11 -6.68
C LYS A 8 9.72 19.30 -7.91
N ILE A 9 8.70 19.79 -8.62
CA ILE A 9 8.22 19.17 -9.85
C ILE A 9 9.23 19.58 -10.92
N TYR A 10 10.27 18.77 -11.08
CA TYR A 10 11.15 18.87 -12.22
C TYR A 10 10.39 18.32 -13.43
N THR A 11 10.27 19.12 -14.49
CA THR A 11 9.62 18.74 -15.76
C THR A 11 10.14 17.39 -16.29
N TYR A 12 11.44 17.12 -16.12
CA TYR A 12 12.11 15.85 -16.47
C TYR A 12 11.52 14.57 -15.83
N SER A 13 10.75 14.68 -14.75
CA SER A 13 10.15 13.54 -14.06
C SER A 13 8.82 13.09 -14.69
N ASN A 14 8.11 14.01 -15.36
CA ASN A 14 6.75 13.77 -15.86
C ASN A 14 6.73 12.84 -17.07
N ASP A 15 7.74 12.91 -17.95
CA ASP A 15 7.89 12.09 -19.16
C ASP A 15 8.02 10.59 -18.88
N LYS A 16 8.30 10.22 -17.62
CA LYS A 16 8.37 8.82 -17.16
C LYS A 16 7.20 8.45 -16.25
N ILE A 17 6.88 9.32 -15.29
CA ILE A 17 5.86 9.04 -14.27
C ILE A 17 4.46 8.96 -14.89
N ILE A 18 4.08 9.95 -15.72
CA ILE A 18 2.73 9.98 -16.30
C ILE A 18 2.54 8.78 -17.24
N PRO A 19 3.40 8.52 -18.25
CA PRO A 19 3.20 7.37 -19.13
C PRO A 19 3.16 6.01 -18.40
N HIS A 20 3.92 5.88 -17.30
CA HIS A 20 3.88 4.67 -16.49
C HIS A 20 2.51 4.45 -15.84
N PHE A 21 1.96 5.44 -15.14
CA PHE A 21 0.68 5.30 -14.43
C PHE A 21 -0.55 5.41 -15.35
N GLU A 22 -0.40 5.88 -16.59
CA GLU A 22 -1.40 5.68 -17.64
C GLU A 22 -1.48 4.20 -18.09
N ARG A 23 -0.31 3.55 -18.20
CA ARG A 23 -0.21 2.13 -18.59
C ARG A 23 -0.53 1.18 -17.45
N TYR A 24 -0.11 1.50 -16.23
CA TYR A 24 -0.27 0.68 -15.03
C TYR A 24 -1.03 1.49 -13.96
N GLN A 25 -2.35 1.54 -14.10
CA GLN A 25 -3.21 2.38 -13.28
C GLN A 25 -3.20 1.97 -11.80
N LEU A 26 -3.28 2.95 -10.89
CA LEU A 26 -3.46 2.66 -9.48
C LEU A 26 -4.91 2.23 -9.23
N ILE A 27 -5.10 1.21 -8.40
CA ILE A 27 -6.44 0.69 -8.07
C ILE A 27 -6.91 1.07 -6.65
N THR A 28 -6.04 1.73 -5.86
CA THR A 28 -6.40 2.31 -4.55
C THR A 28 -7.05 3.70 -4.72
N LYS A 29 -7.58 4.29 -3.65
CA LYS A 29 -8.02 5.70 -3.63
C LYS A 29 -6.92 6.72 -3.99
N LYS A 30 -5.66 6.29 -4.04
CA LYS A 30 -4.52 7.10 -4.51
C LYS A 30 -4.60 7.45 -6.01
N GLN A 31 -5.39 6.70 -6.80
CA GLN A 31 -5.60 7.03 -8.21
C GLN A 31 -6.20 8.43 -8.39
N ALA A 32 -7.15 8.83 -7.55
CA ALA A 32 -7.72 10.17 -7.61
C ALA A 32 -6.64 11.25 -7.36
N ASP A 33 -5.72 11.02 -6.42
CA ASP A 33 -4.60 11.94 -6.18
C ASP A 33 -3.63 11.96 -7.38
N TYR A 34 -3.36 10.81 -8.01
CA TYR A 34 -2.57 10.74 -9.25
C TYR A 34 -3.22 11.55 -10.39
N LEU A 35 -4.54 11.46 -10.59
CA LEU A 35 -5.24 12.23 -11.62
C LEU A 35 -5.18 13.74 -11.38
N LEU A 36 -5.29 14.17 -10.12
CA LEU A 36 -5.11 15.57 -9.74
C LEU A 36 -3.65 16.03 -9.95
N PHE A 37 -2.68 15.19 -9.59
CA PHE A 37 -1.26 15.43 -9.87
C PHE A 37 -1.00 15.60 -11.37
N LYS A 38 -1.50 14.69 -12.22
CA LYS A 38 -1.37 14.76 -13.68
C LYS A 38 -1.93 16.07 -14.24
N LYS A 39 -3.09 16.53 -13.75
CA LYS A 39 -3.65 17.84 -14.14
C LYS A 39 -2.72 19.01 -13.81
N ILE A 40 -2.16 19.03 -12.59
CA ILE A 40 -1.20 20.07 -12.18
C ILE A 40 0.07 20.01 -13.06
N ALA A 41 0.59 18.81 -13.30
CA ALA A 41 1.79 18.61 -14.12
C ALA A 41 1.62 19.16 -15.54
N LEU A 42 0.47 18.91 -16.18
CA LEU A 42 0.16 19.43 -17.51
C LEU A 42 0.04 20.96 -17.55
N LEU A 43 -0.60 21.57 -16.53
CA LEU A 43 -0.65 23.04 -16.41
C LEU A 43 0.75 23.65 -16.25
N ILE A 44 1.64 22.97 -15.55
CA ILE A 44 3.03 23.42 -15.38
C ILE A 44 3.78 23.32 -16.71
N GLU A 45 3.65 22.20 -17.42
CA GLU A 45 4.29 21.95 -18.71
C GLU A 45 3.87 22.97 -19.78
N GLN A 46 2.60 23.38 -19.76
CA GLN A 46 2.04 24.41 -20.65
C GLN A 46 2.44 25.84 -20.26
N GLY A 47 3.14 26.03 -19.14
CA GLY A 47 3.51 27.36 -18.64
C GLY A 47 2.38 28.13 -17.94
N GLU A 48 1.19 27.55 -17.82
CA GLU A 48 -0.01 28.21 -17.26
C GLU A 48 0.19 28.69 -15.81
N HIS A 49 1.01 27.95 -15.05
CA HIS A 49 1.38 28.29 -13.68
C HIS A 49 2.06 29.66 -13.50
N LEU A 50 2.53 30.26 -14.59
CA LEU A 50 3.12 31.61 -14.61
C LEU A 50 2.06 32.72 -14.67
N THR A 51 0.80 32.37 -14.96
CA THR A 51 -0.32 33.31 -14.95
C THR A 51 -1.08 33.24 -13.63
N VAL A 52 -1.75 34.34 -13.26
CA VAL A 52 -2.61 34.35 -12.06
C VAL A 52 -3.75 33.34 -12.18
N TYR A 53 -4.33 33.18 -13.37
CA TYR A 53 -5.40 32.22 -13.63
C TYR A 53 -4.94 30.77 -13.50
N GLY A 54 -3.80 30.42 -14.11
CA GLY A 54 -3.25 29.07 -14.02
C GLY A 54 -2.71 28.75 -12.62
N LEU A 55 -2.13 29.72 -11.92
CA LEU A 55 -1.77 29.56 -10.50
C LEU A 55 -3.02 29.29 -9.65
N GLN A 56 -4.09 30.07 -9.81
CA GLN A 56 -5.35 29.83 -9.09
C GLN A 56 -5.96 28.46 -9.42
N ALA A 57 -5.88 28.01 -10.68
CA ALA A 57 -6.32 26.68 -11.09
C ALA A 57 -5.52 25.58 -10.38
N ILE A 58 -4.20 25.72 -10.27
CA ILE A 58 -3.35 24.79 -9.51
C ILE A 58 -3.73 24.77 -8.03
N ILE A 59 -4.00 25.93 -7.43
CA ILE A 59 -4.44 26.03 -6.03
C ILE A 59 -5.80 25.33 -5.81
N ASN A 60 -6.76 25.54 -6.72
CA ASN A 60 -8.06 24.85 -6.69
C ASN A 60 -7.90 23.32 -6.76
N ILE A 61 -7.01 22.82 -7.62
CA ILE A 61 -6.73 21.37 -7.71
C ILE A 61 -6.01 20.87 -6.46
N ARG A 62 -5.02 21.63 -5.96
CA ARG A 62 -4.21 21.29 -4.77
C ARG A 62 -5.06 21.23 -3.49
N ALA A 63 -6.14 22.00 -3.42
CA ALA A 63 -7.09 21.96 -2.32
C ALA A 63 -7.79 20.59 -2.16
N SER A 64 -7.87 19.80 -3.23
CA SER A 64 -8.49 18.47 -3.24
C SER A 64 -7.49 17.31 -3.20
N LEU A 65 -6.19 17.62 -3.23
CA LEU A 65 -5.09 16.65 -3.22
C LEU A 65 -4.68 16.32 -1.78
N ASN A 66 -4.58 15.02 -1.45
CA ASN A 66 -4.12 14.55 -0.14
C ASN A 66 -4.87 15.23 1.03
N LEU A 67 -4.16 16.02 1.86
CA LEU A 67 -4.70 16.75 3.02
C LEU A 67 -5.24 18.15 2.68
N GLY A 68 -5.25 18.55 1.40
CA GLY A 68 -5.67 19.88 0.98
C GLY A 68 -4.66 20.98 1.32
N LEU A 69 -5.12 22.24 1.36
CA LEU A 69 -4.26 23.41 1.56
C LEU A 69 -3.78 23.55 3.01
N SER A 70 -2.54 24.04 3.17
CA SER A 70 -2.05 24.52 4.47
C SER A 70 -2.71 25.84 4.86
N GLU A 71 -2.68 26.20 6.15
CA GLU A 71 -3.25 27.47 6.65
C GLU A 71 -2.68 28.69 5.93
N VAL A 72 -1.38 28.69 5.65
CA VAL A 72 -0.72 29.76 4.88
C VAL A 72 -1.31 29.90 3.47
N LEU A 73 -1.57 28.77 2.79
CA LEU A 73 -2.18 28.80 1.46
C LEU A 73 -3.66 29.17 1.49
N LYS A 74 -4.40 28.77 2.54
CA LYS A 74 -5.78 29.21 2.74
C LYS A 74 -5.86 30.72 2.92
N ALA A 75 -4.95 31.30 3.71
CA ALA A 75 -4.88 32.75 3.92
C ALA A 75 -4.49 33.52 2.65
N ALA A 76 -3.55 32.98 1.85
CA ALA A 76 -3.10 33.61 0.61
C ALA A 76 -4.12 33.49 -0.54
N PHE A 77 -4.97 32.46 -0.53
CA PHE A 77 -5.97 32.20 -1.56
C PHE A 77 -7.36 31.98 -0.94
N PRO A 78 -7.97 33.01 -0.32
CA PRO A 78 -9.18 32.86 0.50
C PRO A 78 -10.43 32.49 -0.29
N TYR A 79 -10.46 32.75 -1.60
CA TYR A 79 -11.59 32.43 -2.49
C TYR A 79 -11.38 31.12 -3.28
N THR A 80 -10.50 30.24 -2.79
CA THR A 80 -10.26 28.93 -3.43
C THR A 80 -11.53 28.09 -3.45
N ILE A 81 -11.91 27.62 -4.63
CA ILE A 81 -12.98 26.63 -4.81
C ILE A 81 -12.31 25.28 -5.11
N PRO A 82 -12.37 24.31 -4.19
CA PRO A 82 -11.72 23.02 -4.39
C PRO A 82 -12.24 22.30 -5.64
N PHE A 83 -11.32 21.80 -6.46
CA PHE A 83 -11.66 21.04 -7.66
C PHE A 83 -12.37 19.73 -7.27
N THR A 84 -13.45 19.36 -7.97
CA THR A 84 -14.17 18.11 -7.67
C THR A 84 -13.25 16.90 -7.82
N ARG A 85 -13.04 16.16 -6.73
CA ARG A 85 -12.19 14.97 -6.73
C ARG A 85 -12.79 13.93 -7.67
N PRO A 86 -12.03 13.41 -8.66
CA PRO A 86 -12.55 12.40 -9.56
C PRO A 86 -12.96 11.16 -8.78
N HIS A 87 -14.15 10.65 -9.05
CA HIS A 87 -14.57 9.35 -8.54
C HIS A 87 -13.69 8.27 -9.19
N ASN A 88 -13.11 7.39 -8.36
CA ASN A 88 -12.47 6.19 -8.89
C ASN A 88 -13.54 5.32 -9.56
N THR A 89 -13.60 5.38 -10.88
CA THR A 89 -14.44 4.51 -11.72
C THR A 89 -13.78 3.15 -11.97
N ILE A 90 -12.48 3.01 -11.65
CA ILE A 90 -11.75 1.75 -11.73
C ILE A 90 -12.30 0.83 -10.63
N ARG A 91 -12.88 -0.31 -11.04
CA ARG A 91 -13.19 -1.40 -10.13
C ARG A 91 -11.89 -1.81 -9.43
N ALA A 92 -11.92 -1.94 -8.11
CA ALA A 92 -10.79 -2.46 -7.34
C ALA A 92 -10.64 -3.97 -7.61
N GLU A 93 -10.25 -4.29 -8.84
CA GLU A 93 -10.04 -5.63 -9.34
C GLU A 93 -8.55 -5.79 -9.60
N ILE A 94 -7.97 -6.81 -8.99
CA ILE A 94 -6.56 -7.11 -9.11
C ILE A 94 -6.35 -7.84 -10.43
N GLN A 95 -5.81 -7.14 -11.41
CA GLN A 95 -5.62 -7.70 -12.75
C GLN A 95 -4.34 -8.52 -12.89
N HIS A 96 -3.32 -8.20 -12.09
CA HIS A 96 -1.98 -8.80 -12.19
C HIS A 96 -1.42 -9.12 -10.81
N SER A 97 -0.80 -10.29 -10.69
CA SER A 97 -0.21 -10.78 -9.45
C SER A 97 1.00 -9.97 -8.99
N GLU A 98 1.73 -9.38 -9.93
CA GLU A 98 2.87 -8.50 -9.69
C GLU A 98 2.44 -7.23 -8.94
N TRP A 99 1.25 -6.70 -9.26
CA TRP A 99 0.68 -5.57 -8.53
C TRP A 99 0.45 -5.94 -7.07
N MET A 100 -0.11 -7.13 -6.82
CA MET A 100 -0.39 -7.63 -5.48
C MET A 100 0.92 -7.84 -4.68
N ALA A 101 1.94 -8.44 -5.30
CA ALA A 101 3.26 -8.60 -4.68
C ALA A 101 3.90 -7.25 -4.31
N GLY A 102 3.82 -6.25 -5.20
CA GLY A 102 4.29 -4.89 -4.94
C GLY A 102 3.53 -4.21 -3.80
N PHE A 103 2.20 -4.31 -3.78
CA PHE A 103 1.37 -3.72 -2.75
C PHE A 103 1.67 -4.31 -1.36
N ILE A 104 1.81 -5.62 -1.27
CA ILE A 104 2.09 -6.35 -0.02
C ILE A 104 3.51 -6.09 0.47
N THR A 105 4.45 -5.85 -0.45
CA THR A 105 5.79 -5.38 -0.09
C THR A 105 5.72 -4.10 0.75
N GLY A 106 4.82 -3.16 0.42
CA GLY A 106 4.53 -1.99 1.24
C GLY A 106 3.75 -2.32 2.51
N GLU A 107 2.56 -2.92 2.36
CA GLU A 107 1.51 -2.92 3.40
C GLU A 107 1.38 -4.24 4.19
N GLY A 108 2.03 -5.31 3.74
CA GLY A 108 1.92 -6.65 4.34
C GLY A 108 2.65 -6.81 5.68
N ARG A 109 2.18 -7.71 6.54
CA ARG A 109 2.81 -8.08 7.80
C ARG A 109 2.65 -9.57 8.06
N ASN A 110 3.77 -10.23 8.36
CA ASN A 110 3.83 -11.66 8.71
C ASN A 110 4.09 -11.82 10.21
N LYS A 111 3.31 -12.65 10.91
CA LYS A 111 3.45 -12.91 12.37
C LYS A 111 3.46 -14.41 12.69
N ALA A 112 4.16 -14.76 13.77
CA ALA A 112 4.09 -16.07 14.45
C ALA A 112 3.81 -15.85 15.97
N GLY A 113 2.86 -16.60 16.57
CA GLY A 113 2.39 -16.46 17.96
C GLY A 113 2.77 -17.60 18.92
N VAL A 114 2.49 -17.45 20.23
CA VAL A 114 2.60 -18.52 21.25
C VAL A 114 1.22 -19.20 21.36
N GLY A 115 1.20 -20.52 21.18
CA GLY A 115 0.18 -21.15 20.34
C GLY A 115 0.55 -20.86 18.89
N VAL A 116 1.35 -21.75 18.27
CA VAL A 116 2.06 -21.43 17.03
C VAL A 116 1.08 -21.22 15.88
N GLN A 117 0.75 -19.96 15.62
CA GLN A 117 -0.14 -19.55 14.54
C GLN A 117 0.64 -18.67 13.57
N LEU A 118 0.65 -19.06 12.29
CA LEU A 118 1.08 -18.19 11.20
C LEU A 118 -0.04 -17.24 10.83
N VAL A 119 0.29 -15.97 10.72
CA VAL A 119 -0.65 -14.94 10.26
C VAL A 119 0.00 -14.15 9.13
N PHE A 120 -0.65 -14.17 7.97
CA PHE A 120 -0.44 -13.21 6.90
C PHE A 120 -1.49 -12.10 7.03
N GLN A 121 -1.08 -10.83 6.99
CA GLN A 121 -1.98 -9.70 7.18
C GLN A 121 -1.61 -8.54 6.23
N VAL A 122 -2.59 -7.84 5.69
CA VAL A 122 -2.40 -6.57 4.98
C VAL A 122 -3.31 -5.53 5.59
N SER A 123 -2.75 -4.39 6.03
CA SER A 123 -3.51 -3.31 6.65
C SER A 123 -3.61 -2.12 5.72
N GLN A 124 -4.75 -1.42 5.75
CA GLN A 124 -4.93 -0.18 4.98
C GLN A 124 -6.01 0.69 5.64
N HIS A 125 -6.04 1.99 5.32
CA HIS A 125 -7.12 2.87 5.72
C HIS A 125 -8.48 2.34 5.22
N VAL A 126 -9.56 2.48 6.01
CA VAL A 126 -10.92 1.97 5.70
C VAL A 126 -11.51 2.50 4.38
N ARG A 127 -10.98 3.62 3.89
CA ARG A 127 -11.35 4.20 2.58
C ARG A 127 -11.08 3.24 1.40
N ASP A 128 -10.16 2.30 1.59
CA ASP A 128 -9.78 1.26 0.65
C ASP A 128 -10.36 -0.12 1.07
N GLU A 129 -11.44 -0.15 1.87
CA GLU A 129 -12.12 -1.40 2.30
C GLU A 129 -12.49 -2.29 1.12
N VAL A 130 -13.04 -1.72 0.05
CA VAL A 130 -13.42 -2.47 -1.16
C VAL A 130 -12.22 -3.22 -1.75
N LEU A 131 -11.04 -2.60 -1.74
CA LEU A 131 -9.81 -3.24 -2.19
C LEU A 131 -9.41 -4.37 -1.24
N LEU A 132 -9.42 -4.14 0.08
CA LEU A 132 -9.07 -5.20 1.03
C LEU A 132 -10.03 -6.40 0.98
N ARG A 133 -11.33 -6.17 0.75
CA ARG A 133 -12.31 -7.24 0.55
C ARG A 133 -12.08 -8.01 -0.75
N SER A 134 -11.58 -7.36 -1.79
CA SER A 134 -11.22 -8.05 -3.05
C SER A 134 -10.10 -9.08 -2.85
N PHE A 135 -9.34 -9.02 -1.75
CA PHE A 135 -8.27 -9.98 -1.48
C PHE A 135 -8.84 -11.34 -1.07
N GLU A 136 -10.02 -11.36 -0.43
CA GLU A 136 -10.72 -12.59 -0.08
C GLU A 136 -11.11 -13.37 -1.35
N THR A 137 -11.65 -12.68 -2.35
CA THR A 137 -12.02 -13.29 -3.62
C THR A 137 -10.79 -13.63 -4.47
N TYR A 138 -9.75 -12.80 -4.44
CA TYR A 138 -8.52 -13.02 -5.19
C TYR A 138 -7.74 -14.25 -4.69
N PHE A 139 -7.44 -14.31 -3.39
CA PHE A 139 -6.71 -15.44 -2.81
C PHE A 139 -7.60 -16.65 -2.55
N LYS A 140 -8.93 -16.47 -2.53
CA LYS A 140 -9.91 -17.51 -2.13
C LYS A 140 -9.65 -18.05 -0.72
N CYS A 141 -9.06 -17.23 0.14
CA CYS A 141 -8.82 -17.52 1.55
C CYS A 141 -8.71 -16.23 2.36
N GLY A 142 -8.65 -16.37 3.69
CA GLY A 142 -8.58 -15.23 4.60
C GLY A 142 -9.88 -14.43 4.66
N GLN A 143 -9.86 -13.33 5.41
CA GLN A 143 -11.02 -12.48 5.65
C GLN A 143 -10.62 -11.03 5.93
N TYR A 144 -11.44 -10.08 5.51
CA TYR A 144 -11.37 -8.70 5.94
C TYR A 144 -11.97 -8.53 7.34
N SER A 145 -11.35 -7.68 8.14
CA SER A 145 -11.89 -7.20 9.40
C SER A 145 -11.49 -5.75 9.62
N SER A 146 -12.32 -5.00 10.34
CA SER A 146 -12.04 -3.64 10.77
C SER A 146 -12.41 -3.51 12.24
N PRO A 147 -11.53 -3.01 13.12
CA PRO A 147 -11.91 -2.68 14.48
C PRO A 147 -12.96 -1.56 14.48
N LEU A 148 -13.90 -1.63 15.41
CA LEU A 148 -14.87 -0.56 15.63
C LEU A 148 -14.13 0.74 15.97
N GLN A 149 -14.62 1.87 15.43
CA GLN A 149 -14.11 3.22 15.70
C GLN A 149 -12.63 3.44 15.32
N LYS A 150 -12.08 2.65 14.40
CA LYS A 150 -10.75 2.86 13.84
C LYS A 150 -10.86 3.20 12.35
N GLU A 151 -9.92 4.02 11.88
CA GLU A 151 -9.83 4.46 10.48
C GLU A 151 -9.02 3.48 9.60
N TRP A 152 -8.71 2.29 10.11
CA TRP A 152 -7.99 1.25 9.38
C TRP A 152 -8.69 -0.10 9.48
N GLY A 153 -8.61 -0.86 8.40
CA GLY A 153 -9.02 -2.26 8.32
C GLY A 153 -7.85 -3.14 7.90
N TYR A 154 -8.09 -4.46 7.85
CA TYR A 154 -7.09 -5.41 7.43
C TYR A 154 -7.70 -6.66 6.81
N TYR A 155 -7.05 -7.16 5.75
CA TYR A 155 -7.19 -8.53 5.31
C TYR A 155 -6.25 -9.42 6.14
N GLN A 156 -6.72 -10.58 6.60
CA GLN A 156 -5.89 -11.56 7.29
C GLN A 156 -6.16 -13.00 6.87
N CYS A 157 -5.10 -13.79 6.77
CA CYS A 157 -5.16 -15.24 6.64
C CYS A 157 -4.47 -15.88 7.85
N THR A 158 -5.26 -16.58 8.68
CA THR A 158 -4.81 -17.18 9.95
C THR A 158 -4.83 -18.71 9.92
N LYS A 159 -5.54 -19.30 8.95
CA LYS A 159 -5.64 -20.75 8.78
C LYS A 159 -4.34 -21.28 8.18
N PHE A 160 -3.69 -22.22 8.89
CA PHE A 160 -2.40 -22.74 8.47
C PHE A 160 -2.41 -23.32 7.06
N SER A 161 -3.43 -24.13 6.73
CA SER A 161 -3.53 -24.73 5.39
C SER A 161 -3.58 -23.69 4.27
N ASP A 162 -4.24 -22.57 4.51
CA ASP A 162 -4.41 -21.53 3.50
C ASP A 162 -3.12 -20.73 3.37
N ASN A 163 -2.47 -20.41 4.49
CA ASN A 163 -1.13 -19.81 4.48
C ASN A 163 -0.11 -20.69 3.75
N TYR A 164 -0.10 -22.00 4.03
CA TYR A 164 0.88 -22.93 3.48
C TYR A 164 0.62 -23.30 2.02
N ASN A 165 -0.64 -23.52 1.64
CA ASN A 165 -0.99 -24.02 0.29
C ASN A 165 -1.35 -22.92 -0.71
N ILE A 166 -1.64 -21.69 -0.25
CA ILE A 166 -2.09 -20.59 -1.12
C ILE A 166 -1.10 -19.42 -1.02
N ILE A 167 -0.92 -18.87 0.18
CA ILE A 167 -0.15 -17.63 0.37
C ILE A 167 1.35 -17.85 0.11
N ILE A 168 1.96 -18.91 0.66
CA ILE A 168 3.37 -19.22 0.42
C ILE A 168 3.65 -19.47 -1.07
N PRO A 169 2.94 -20.37 -1.77
CA PRO A 169 3.15 -20.59 -3.20
C PRO A 169 3.00 -19.33 -4.04
N PHE A 170 2.03 -18.47 -3.72
CA PHE A 170 1.86 -17.19 -4.40
C PHE A 170 3.13 -16.33 -4.31
N PHE A 171 3.72 -16.16 -3.12
CA PHE A 171 4.94 -15.36 -2.98
C PHE A 171 6.22 -16.07 -3.41
N ASN A 172 6.22 -17.40 -3.52
CA ASN A 172 7.31 -18.10 -4.20
C ASN A 172 7.30 -17.79 -5.70
N GLN A 173 6.12 -17.70 -6.30
CA GLN A 173 5.95 -17.32 -7.71
C GLN A 173 6.14 -15.82 -7.94
N TYR A 174 5.67 -14.97 -7.02
CA TYR A 174 5.74 -13.52 -7.09
C TYR A 174 6.47 -12.96 -5.87
N PRO A 175 7.83 -12.94 -5.87
CA PRO A 175 8.62 -12.66 -4.68
C PRO A 175 8.41 -11.27 -4.10
N ILE A 176 8.19 -11.23 -2.78
CA ILE A 176 8.26 -10.00 -1.98
C ILE A 176 9.66 -9.41 -2.11
N GLN A 177 9.75 -8.08 -2.23
CA GLN A 177 11.01 -7.37 -2.42
C GLN A 177 11.47 -6.63 -1.16
N GLY A 178 12.73 -6.19 -1.16
CA GLY A 178 13.30 -5.36 -0.10
C GLY A 178 13.44 -6.08 1.26
N ALA A 179 13.49 -5.32 2.36
CA ALA A 179 13.72 -5.87 3.70
C ALA A 179 12.69 -6.94 4.12
N LYS A 180 11.44 -6.78 3.66
CA LYS A 180 10.33 -7.70 3.95
C LYS A 180 10.52 -9.09 3.32
N ALA A 181 11.34 -9.20 2.27
CA ALA A 181 11.68 -10.49 1.68
C ALA A 181 12.38 -11.41 2.70
N LYS A 182 13.28 -10.85 3.53
CA LYS A 182 13.95 -11.60 4.60
C LYS A 182 12.96 -12.09 5.66
N ASP A 183 11.98 -11.25 6.02
CA ASP A 183 10.92 -11.63 6.95
C ASP A 183 9.99 -12.71 6.40
N TYR A 184 9.68 -12.65 5.10
CA TYR A 184 8.94 -13.70 4.42
C TYR A 184 9.69 -15.03 4.45
N LEU A 185 11.00 -15.04 4.17
CA LEU A 185 11.80 -16.27 4.19
C LEU A 185 11.85 -16.90 5.60
N ASP A 186 12.00 -16.10 6.64
CA ASP A 186 11.95 -16.62 8.02
C ASP A 186 10.54 -17.10 8.41
N TRP A 187 9.50 -16.47 7.87
CA TRP A 187 8.11 -16.92 8.02
C TRP A 187 7.86 -18.28 7.32
N VAL A 188 8.42 -18.49 6.13
CA VAL A 188 8.38 -19.78 5.41
C VAL A 188 9.10 -20.86 6.21
N LYS A 189 10.29 -20.59 6.77
CA LYS A 189 10.99 -21.54 7.65
C LYS A 189 10.13 -21.94 8.86
N ALA A 190 9.46 -20.98 9.48
CA ALA A 190 8.53 -21.27 10.58
C ALA A 190 7.36 -22.15 10.09
N ALA A 191 6.87 -21.93 8.88
CA ALA A 191 5.82 -22.75 8.27
C ALA A 191 6.24 -24.20 8.04
N GLU A 192 7.48 -24.45 7.60
CA GLU A 192 8.01 -25.81 7.46
C GLU A 192 8.10 -26.54 8.82
N ILE A 193 8.58 -25.84 9.86
CA ILE A 193 8.63 -26.40 11.23
C ILE A 193 7.22 -26.77 11.72
N ILE A 194 6.22 -25.95 11.39
CA ILE A 194 4.82 -26.24 11.75
C ILE A 194 4.29 -27.43 10.94
N LYS A 195 4.53 -27.44 9.63
CA LYS A 195 4.09 -28.49 8.70
C LYS A 195 4.58 -29.86 9.12
N ASN A 196 5.82 -29.95 9.61
CA ASN A 196 6.45 -31.19 10.07
C ASN A 196 6.04 -31.61 11.48
N GLY A 197 5.21 -30.83 12.18
CA GLY A 197 4.85 -31.10 13.58
C GLY A 197 5.98 -30.79 14.59
N GLU A 198 7.15 -30.34 14.13
CA GLU A 198 8.31 -30.05 14.98
C GLU A 198 8.03 -28.96 16.03
N HIS A 199 7.12 -28.04 15.72
CA HIS A 199 6.67 -27.00 16.65
C HIS A 199 6.11 -27.54 17.98
N LEU A 200 5.70 -28.82 18.03
CA LEU A 200 5.25 -29.50 19.26
C LEU A 200 6.40 -29.90 20.20
N THR A 201 7.64 -29.86 19.71
CA THR A 201 8.85 -30.12 20.50
C THR A 201 9.41 -28.82 21.07
N LYS A 202 10.19 -28.92 22.16
CA LYS A 202 10.86 -27.76 22.76
C LYS A 202 11.86 -27.13 21.80
N GLU A 203 12.58 -27.97 21.06
CA GLU A 203 13.58 -27.57 20.07
C GLU A 203 12.92 -26.82 18.91
N GLY A 204 11.86 -27.39 18.31
CA GLY A 204 11.13 -26.75 17.22
C GLY A 204 10.44 -25.46 17.65
N SER A 205 9.82 -25.43 18.83
CA SER A 205 9.29 -24.21 19.43
C SER A 205 10.39 -23.14 19.61
N SER A 206 11.57 -23.52 20.10
CA SER A 206 12.70 -22.60 20.28
C SER A 206 13.20 -22.04 18.95
N LYS A 207 13.26 -22.86 17.89
CA LYS A 207 13.58 -22.38 16.52
C LYS A 207 12.60 -21.31 16.06
N ILE A 208 11.28 -21.52 16.24
CA ILE A 208 10.26 -20.54 15.85
C ILE A 208 10.37 -19.25 16.65
N ILE A 209 10.63 -19.34 17.96
CA ILE A 209 10.85 -18.15 18.81
C ILE A 209 12.04 -17.33 18.31
N ASN A 210 13.15 -17.99 17.96
CA ASN A 210 14.33 -17.32 17.44
C ASN A 210 14.08 -16.66 16.07
N LEU A 211 13.38 -17.36 15.15
CA LEU A 211 12.96 -16.78 13.88
C LEU A 211 12.10 -15.53 14.10
N LYS A 212 11.09 -15.62 14.98
CA LYS A 212 10.21 -14.49 15.32
C LYS A 212 11.00 -13.30 15.87
N ALA A 213 11.97 -13.55 16.76
CA ALA A 213 12.78 -12.50 17.36
C ALA A 213 13.67 -11.78 16.33
N ALA A 214 14.06 -12.46 15.25
CA ALA A 214 14.88 -11.91 14.17
C ALA A 214 14.08 -11.32 13.00
N MET A 215 12.74 -11.35 13.06
CA MET A 215 11.84 -10.86 12.00
C MET A 215 11.28 -9.47 12.29
N ASN A 216 10.83 -8.79 11.24
CA ASN A 216 10.15 -7.50 11.29
C ASN A 216 10.99 -6.47 12.07
N THR A 217 10.40 -5.81 13.07
CA THR A 217 11.07 -4.82 13.93
C THR A 217 12.21 -5.41 14.78
N GLY A 218 12.28 -6.74 14.93
CA GLY A 218 13.39 -7.41 15.60
C GLY A 218 14.63 -7.59 14.73
N ARG A 219 14.52 -7.36 13.41
CA ARG A 219 15.64 -7.49 12.49
C ARG A 219 16.56 -6.28 12.61
N LYS A 220 17.83 -6.55 12.94
CA LYS A 220 18.88 -5.51 12.92
C LYS A 220 19.10 -5.03 11.49
N ILE A 221 19.16 -3.71 11.31
CA ILE A 221 19.51 -3.09 10.04
C ILE A 221 21.04 -3.13 9.94
N GLU A 222 21.54 -3.85 8.94
CA GLU A 222 22.95 -3.83 8.53
C GLU A 222 23.15 -2.78 7.44
#